data_AF-A0A0R2BN74-F1
#
_entry.id   AF-A0A0R2BN74-F1
#
_cell.length_a   1.000
_cell.length_b   1.000
_cell.length_c   1.000
_cell.angle_alpha   90.00
_cell.angle_beta   90.00
_cell.angle_gamma   90.00
#
_symmetry.space_group_name_H-M   'P 1'
#
loop_
_entity.id
_entity.type
_entity.pdbx_description
1 polymer ?
#
loop_
_entity_poly.entity_id
_entity_poly.type
_entity_poly.pdbx_seq_one_letter_code
_entity_poly.pdbx_strand_id
1 'polypeptide(L)'
;MADKKADGATATEPTYDFSDEVVEKAADLIAKQGYVTRNDIPEMKDLLWADAFGKKMDEYFLAKQADRFIYYENFDYVGGEIDAIIFDMNQVKTRDDALHVLGKALGLRIVDGSLDEIEKNITN
;
A
#
# COMPACT_ATOMS: atom_id res chain seq x y z
N MET A 1 -14.67 7.55 49.05
CA MET A 1 -14.92 8.54 47.97
C MET A 1 -13.59 8.92 47.37
N ALA A 2 -13.43 8.65 46.07
CA ALA A 2 -12.56 9.36 45.16
C ALA A 2 -12.97 8.88 43.77
N ASP A 3 -14.08 9.45 43.27
CA ASP A 3 -14.45 9.37 41.87
C ASP A 3 -13.33 9.97 41.01
N LYS A 4 -12.88 9.22 40.01
CA LYS A 4 -12.19 9.80 38.86
C LYS A 4 -12.69 9.10 37.60
N LYS A 5 -13.73 9.69 37.00
CA LYS A 5 -14.09 9.48 35.59
C LYS A 5 -13.28 10.45 34.73
N ALA A 6 -12.73 9.94 33.63
CA ALA A 6 -12.66 10.58 32.31
C ALA A 6 -11.93 9.59 31.38
N ASP A 7 -12.67 8.79 30.60
CA ASP A 7 -13.09 9.11 29.22
C ASP A 7 -11.93 8.96 28.24
N GLY A 8 -11.65 7.72 27.84
CA GLY A 8 -10.85 7.41 26.67
C GLY A 8 -11.81 7.13 25.52
N ALA A 9 -12.26 8.17 24.84
CA ALA A 9 -13.00 8.04 23.59
C ALA A 9 -12.19 7.17 22.63
N THR A 10 -12.67 5.95 22.38
CA THR A 10 -12.20 5.14 21.27
C THR A 10 -12.51 5.92 20.00
N ALA A 11 -11.52 6.55 19.39
CA ALA A 11 -11.67 7.11 18.06
C ALA A 11 -12.16 5.97 17.16
N THR A 12 -13.41 6.04 16.71
CA THR A 12 -13.95 5.10 15.74
C THR A 12 -13.12 5.25 14.47
N GLU A 13 -12.40 4.20 14.08
CA GLU A 13 -11.67 4.18 12.82
C GLU A 13 -12.63 4.56 11.68
N PRO A 14 -12.21 5.42 10.73
CA PRO A 14 -13.06 5.79 9.62
C PRO A 14 -13.48 4.53 8.86
N THR A 15 -14.79 4.33 8.74
CA THR A 15 -15.36 3.24 7.94
C THR A 15 -15.51 3.73 6.51
N TYR A 16 -14.86 3.06 5.57
CA TYR A 16 -14.99 3.34 4.14
C TYR A 16 -15.96 2.36 3.50
N ASP A 17 -16.82 2.87 2.63
CA ASP A 17 -17.67 2.05 1.76
C ASP A 17 -17.02 1.98 0.38
N PHE A 18 -16.84 0.75 -0.13
CA PHE A 18 -16.19 0.51 -1.41
C PHE A 18 -17.22 -0.04 -2.39
N SER A 19 -17.40 0.64 -3.52
CA SER A 19 -18.28 0.14 -4.57
C SER A 19 -17.78 -1.19 -5.14
N ASP A 20 -18.70 -2.09 -5.49
CA ASP A 20 -18.37 -3.37 -6.11
C ASP A 20 -17.53 -3.20 -7.38
N GLU A 21 -17.79 -2.17 -8.19
CA GLU A 21 -17.03 -1.87 -9.41
C GLU A 21 -15.53 -1.68 -9.13
N VAL A 22 -15.20 -0.90 -8.10
CA VAL A 22 -13.80 -0.64 -7.72
C VAL A 22 -13.14 -1.91 -7.15
N VAL A 23 -13.88 -2.69 -6.35
CA VAL A 23 -13.40 -3.97 -5.81
C VAL A 23 -13.11 -4.97 -6.93
N GLU A 24 -14.02 -5.12 -7.89
CA GLU A 24 -13.86 -6.03 -9.03
C GLU A 24 -12.71 -5.60 -9.94
N LYS A 25 -12.64 -4.30 -10.27
CA LYS A 25 -11.52 -3.73 -11.04
C LYS A 25 -10.18 -4.01 -10.37
N ALA A 26 -10.09 -3.79 -9.06
CA ALA A 26 -8.87 -4.02 -8.30
C ALA A 26 -8.48 -5.51 -8.29
N ALA A 27 -9.46 -6.39 -8.04
CA ALA A 27 -9.25 -7.82 -8.06
C ALA A 27 -8.75 -8.30 -9.43
N ASP A 28 -9.32 -7.82 -10.53
CA ASP A 28 -8.90 -8.18 -11.89
C ASP A 28 -7.46 -7.71 -12.18
N LEU A 29 -7.11 -6.50 -11.77
CA LEU A 29 -5.74 -5.98 -11.92
C LEU A 29 -4.75 -6.77 -11.06
N ILE A 30 -5.03 -7.00 -9.78
CA ILE A 30 -4.20 -7.83 -8.91
C ILE A 30 -4.04 -9.24 -9.52
N ALA A 31 -5.12 -9.81 -10.04
CA ALA A 31 -5.09 -11.12 -10.65
C ALA A 31 -4.20 -11.20 -11.90
N LYS A 32 -4.18 -10.12 -12.69
CA LYS A 32 -3.49 -10.02 -13.99
C LYS A 32 -2.03 -9.57 -13.90
N GLN A 33 -1.75 -8.55 -13.08
CA GLN A 33 -0.43 -7.91 -13.01
C GLN A 33 0.19 -7.95 -11.62
N GLY A 34 -0.54 -8.43 -10.61
CA GLY A 34 -0.02 -8.65 -9.27
C GLY A 34 -0.13 -7.47 -8.32
N TYR A 35 -0.62 -6.31 -8.75
CA TYR A 35 -0.73 -5.13 -7.89
C TYR A 35 -1.69 -4.08 -8.45
N VAL A 36 -2.10 -3.15 -7.58
CA VAL A 36 -2.77 -1.88 -7.91
C VAL A 36 -2.11 -0.72 -7.18
N THR A 37 -2.18 0.45 -7.80
CA THR A 37 -1.65 1.72 -7.28
C THR A 37 -2.66 2.85 -7.48
N ARG A 38 -2.30 4.07 -7.02
CA ARG A 38 -3.09 5.28 -7.31
C ARG A 38 -3.22 5.64 -8.80
N ASN A 39 -2.41 5.07 -9.69
CA ASN A 39 -2.61 5.23 -11.13
C ASN A 39 -3.82 4.42 -11.63
N ASP A 40 -4.14 3.32 -10.96
CA ASP A 40 -5.25 2.45 -11.30
C ASP A 40 -6.53 2.87 -10.56
N ILE A 41 -6.39 3.25 -9.30
CA ILE A 41 -7.47 3.60 -8.37
C ILE A 41 -7.10 4.91 -7.66
N PRO A 42 -7.51 6.07 -8.19
CA PRO A 42 -7.06 7.39 -7.71
C PRO A 42 -7.29 7.66 -6.22
N GLU A 43 -8.27 7.02 -5.60
CA GLU A 43 -8.61 7.11 -4.18
C GLU A 43 -7.47 6.61 -3.28
N MET A 44 -6.59 5.74 -3.78
CA MET A 44 -5.40 5.27 -3.04
C MET A 44 -4.39 6.38 -2.71
N LYS A 45 -4.59 7.61 -3.20
CA LYS A 45 -3.84 8.80 -2.74
C LYS A 45 -4.07 9.10 -1.25
N ASP A 46 -5.20 8.68 -0.68
CA ASP A 46 -5.41 8.71 0.75
C ASP A 46 -4.91 7.38 1.35
N LEU A 47 -3.83 7.45 2.15
CA LEU A 47 -3.19 6.27 2.72
C LEU A 47 -4.09 5.52 3.73
N LEU A 48 -5.01 6.22 4.41
CA LEU A 48 -5.97 5.56 5.30
C LEU A 48 -7.03 4.82 4.49
N TRP A 49 -7.45 5.40 3.37
CA TRP A 49 -8.35 4.74 2.42
C TRP A 49 -7.67 3.51 1.79
N ALA A 50 -6.41 3.64 1.37
CA ALA A 50 -5.66 2.56 0.75
C ALA A 50 -5.41 1.38 1.70
N ASP A 51 -5.12 1.62 2.98
CA ASP A 51 -5.00 0.57 4.00
C ASP A 51 -6.33 -0.20 4.16
N ALA A 52 -7.44 0.53 4.34
CA ALA A 52 -8.75 -0.06 4.46
C ALA A 52 -9.14 -0.86 3.21
N PHE A 53 -8.77 -0.37 2.02
CA PHE A 53 -9.02 -1.05 0.76
C PHE A 53 -8.15 -2.29 0.58
N GLY A 54 -6.90 -2.27 1.04
CA GLY A 54 -6.02 -3.44 1.08
C GLY A 54 -6.61 -4.59 1.90
N LYS A 55 -7.14 -4.28 3.09
CA LYS A 55 -7.86 -5.24 3.94
C LYS A 55 -9.09 -5.81 3.23
N LYS A 56 -9.89 -4.95 2.58
CA LYS A 56 -11.04 -5.37 1.78
C LYS A 56 -10.65 -6.33 0.66
N MET A 57 -9.48 -6.13 0.05
CA MET A 57 -8.99 -6.98 -1.03
C MET A 57 -8.50 -8.34 -0.54
N ASP A 58 -7.80 -8.39 0.58
CA ASP A 58 -7.46 -9.65 1.24
C ASP A 58 -8.73 -10.47 1.54
N GLU A 59 -9.72 -9.85 2.18
CA GLU A 59 -11.03 -10.48 2.45
C GLU A 59 -11.72 -11.00 1.17
N TYR A 60 -11.69 -10.21 0.09
CA TYR A 60 -12.29 -10.61 -1.19
C TYR A 60 -11.65 -11.90 -1.74
N PHE A 61 -10.32 -11.97 -1.77
CA PHE A 61 -9.64 -13.15 -2.30
C PHE A 61 -9.75 -14.37 -1.38
N LEU A 62 -9.74 -14.16 -0.06
CA LEU A 62 -10.05 -15.21 0.92
C LEU A 62 -11.46 -15.77 0.72
N ALA A 63 -12.48 -14.92 0.53
CA ALA A 63 -13.86 -15.34 0.28
C ALA A 63 -14.01 -16.12 -1.03
N LYS A 64 -13.21 -15.79 -2.05
CA LYS A 64 -13.15 -16.52 -3.32
C LYS A 64 -12.34 -17.81 -3.24
N GLN A 65 -11.70 -18.11 -2.10
CA GLN A 65 -10.76 -19.22 -1.94
C GLN A 65 -9.65 -19.19 -3.00
N ALA A 66 -9.27 -17.98 -3.43
CA ALA A 66 -8.13 -17.80 -4.30
C ALA A 66 -6.88 -17.90 -3.44
N ASP A 67 -6.02 -18.88 -3.72
CA ASP A 67 -4.72 -19.05 -3.06
C ASP A 67 -3.78 -17.88 -3.44
N ARG A 68 -4.03 -16.72 -2.83
CA ARG A 68 -3.36 -15.44 -3.06
C ARG A 68 -3.10 -14.78 -1.73
N PHE A 69 -1.96 -14.10 -1.63
CA PHE A 69 -1.55 -13.46 -0.39
C PHE A 69 -1.46 -11.95 -0.63
N ILE A 70 -2.52 -11.23 -0.25
CA ILE A 70 -2.65 -9.80 -0.52
C ILE A 70 -1.98 -9.02 0.59
N TYR A 71 -1.19 -8.02 0.21
CA TYR A 71 -0.48 -7.16 1.14
C TYR A 71 -0.65 -5.70 0.76
N TYR A 72 -0.72 -4.84 1.77
CA TYR A 72 -0.70 -3.39 1.64
C TYR A 72 0.59 -2.87 2.28
N GLU A 73 1.25 -1.95 1.60
CA GLU A 73 2.47 -1.33 2.11
C GLU A 73 2.60 0.12 1.62
N ASN A 74 3.23 0.95 2.46
CA ASN A 74 3.61 2.31 2.12
C ASN A 74 5.12 2.40 1.94
N PHE A 75 5.53 3.20 0.96
CA PHE A 75 6.94 3.44 0.69
C PHE A 75 7.24 4.93 0.59
N ASP A 76 8.39 5.30 1.14
CA ASP A 76 8.96 6.63 1.03
C ASP A 76 9.88 6.71 -0.19
N TYR A 77 9.73 7.78 -0.97
CA TYR A 77 10.53 8.04 -2.16
C TYR A 77 11.32 9.35 -2.03
N VAL A 78 12.29 9.53 -2.93
CA VAL A 78 13.09 10.77 -3.01
C VAL A 78 12.16 11.97 -3.15
N GLY A 79 12.39 12.98 -2.32
CA GLY A 79 11.54 14.19 -2.26
C GLY A 79 10.48 14.15 -1.16
N GLY A 80 10.40 13.08 -0.38
CA GLY A 80 9.48 12.94 0.75
C GLY A 80 8.05 12.57 0.34
N GLU A 81 7.90 12.06 -0.89
CA GLU A 81 6.62 11.52 -1.37
C GLU A 81 6.42 10.13 -0.78
N ILE A 82 5.24 9.90 -0.20
CA ILE A 82 4.83 8.63 0.39
C ILE A 82 3.66 8.11 -0.42
N ASP A 83 3.76 6.89 -0.91
CA ASP A 83 2.73 6.27 -1.73
C ASP A 83 2.46 4.82 -1.31
N ALA A 84 1.24 4.38 -1.61
CA ALA A 84 0.73 3.06 -1.27
C ALA A 84 0.68 2.10 -2.47
N ILE A 85 0.91 0.81 -2.19
CA ILE A 85 0.65 -0.30 -3.11
C ILE A 85 -0.15 -1.39 -2.41
N ILE A 86 -1.10 -2.00 -3.14
CA ILE A 86 -1.72 -3.27 -2.75
C ILE A 86 -1.25 -4.32 -3.75
N PHE A 87 -0.63 -5.39 -3.28
CA PHE A 87 0.02 -6.38 -4.14
C PHE A 87 -0.21 -7.81 -3.65
N ASP A 88 -0.17 -8.74 -4.61
CA ASP A 88 -0.21 -10.18 -4.36
C ASP A 88 1.22 -10.72 -4.27
N MET A 89 1.60 -11.21 -3.09
CA MET A 89 2.94 -11.76 -2.85
C MET A 89 3.25 -13.03 -3.65
N ASN A 90 2.26 -13.68 -4.25
CA ASN A 90 2.51 -14.78 -5.16
C ASN A 90 3.14 -14.30 -6.48
N GLN A 91 2.95 -13.02 -6.82
CA GLN A 91 3.46 -12.38 -8.05
C GLN A 91 4.58 -11.36 -7.76
N VAL A 92 4.38 -10.49 -6.75
CA VAL A 92 5.36 -9.51 -6.28
C VAL A 92 5.93 -10.01 -4.95
N LYS A 93 6.98 -10.83 -5.03
CA LYS A 93 7.36 -11.77 -3.96
C LYS A 93 7.95 -11.15 -2.72
N THR A 94 8.51 -9.95 -2.83
CA THR A 94 9.21 -9.30 -1.73
C THR A 94 8.76 -7.86 -1.56
N ARG A 95 8.95 -7.33 -0.35
CA ARG A 95 8.74 -5.92 -0.05
C ARG A 95 9.61 -5.01 -0.93
N ASP A 96 10.84 -5.44 -1.22
CA ASP A 96 11.76 -4.72 -2.10
C ASP A 96 11.25 -4.69 -3.55
N ASP A 97 10.77 -5.83 -4.08
CA ASP A 97 10.12 -5.87 -5.38
C ASP A 97 8.90 -4.93 -5.43
N ALA A 98 8.10 -4.86 -4.35
CA ALA A 98 6.95 -3.97 -4.26
C ALA A 98 7.36 -2.48 -4.27
N LEU A 99 8.43 -2.11 -3.57
CA LEU A 99 9.01 -0.76 -3.61
C LEU A 99 9.41 -0.37 -5.03
N HIS A 100 10.13 -1.26 -5.73
CA HIS A 100 10.55 -1.06 -7.11
C HIS A 100 9.39 -1.02 -8.11
N VAL A 101 8.38 -1.88 -7.94
CA VAL A 101 7.17 -1.90 -8.76
C VAL A 101 6.39 -0.60 -8.61
N LEU A 102 6.11 -0.18 -7.37
CA LEU A 102 5.38 1.06 -7.09
C LEU A 102 6.14 2.28 -7.62
N GLY A 103 7.46 2.34 -7.39
CA GLY A 103 8.29 3.43 -7.87
C GLY A 103 8.26 3.54 -9.39
N LYS A 104 8.40 2.41 -10.09
CA LYS A 104 8.29 2.37 -11.55
C LYS A 104 6.91 2.74 -12.05
N ALA A 105 5.85 2.26 -11.41
CA ALA A 105 4.47 2.53 -11.81
C ALA A 105 4.14 4.02 -11.71
N LEU A 106 4.63 4.70 -10.66
CA LEU A 106 4.35 6.11 -10.38
C LEU A 106 5.43 7.08 -10.91
N GLY A 107 6.53 6.57 -11.46
CA GLY A 107 7.66 7.39 -11.90
C GLY A 107 8.46 8.01 -10.75
N LEU A 108 8.39 7.40 -9.56
CA LEU A 108 9.07 7.85 -8.35
C LEU A 108 10.48 7.26 -8.29
N ARG A 109 11.40 8.05 -7.72
CA ARG A 109 12.79 7.65 -7.56
C ARG A 109 12.99 7.06 -6.17
N ILE A 110 13.55 5.87 -6.14
CA ILE A 110 14.04 5.22 -4.92
C ILE A 110 15.41 5.81 -4.60
N VAL A 111 15.73 5.95 -3.31
CA VAL A 111 17.11 6.21 -2.90
C VAL A 111 17.88 4.92 -3.13
N ASP A 112 18.49 4.79 -4.30
CA ASP A 112 19.41 3.69 -4.56
C ASP A 112 20.77 4.11 -3.98
N GLY A 113 21.16 3.46 -2.89
CA GLY A 113 22.36 3.82 -2.16
C GLY A 113 22.61 2.88 -0.99
N SER A 114 23.50 1.91 -1.18
CA SER A 114 24.45 1.61 -0.12
C SER A 114 25.12 2.93 0.28
N LEU A 115 25.32 3.16 1.58
CA LEU A 115 26.14 4.28 2.10
C LEU A 115 27.48 4.42 1.35
N ASP A 116 27.99 3.33 0.76
CA ASP A 116 29.25 3.27 0.00
C ASP A 116 29.25 4.03 -1.34
N GLU A 117 28.10 4.24 -2.00
CA GLU A 117 28.05 4.93 -3.31
C GLU A 117 27.94 6.45 -3.19
N ILE A 118 27.45 6.94 -2.04
CA ILE A 118 27.29 8.37 -1.78
C ILE A 118 28.67 9.01 -1.53
N GLU A 119 29.62 8.30 -0.90
CA GLU A 119 30.97 8.81 -0.62
C GLU A 119 31.82 9.02 -1.89
N LYS A 120 31.58 8.26 -2.97
CA LYS A 120 32.36 8.40 -4.22
C LYS A 120 32.04 9.66 -5.01
N ASN A 121 30.85 10.24 -4.85
CA ASN A 121 30.42 11.42 -5.61
C ASN A 121 30.74 12.76 -4.92
N ILE A 122 31.32 12.74 -3.71
CA ILE A 122 31.69 13.96 -2.97
C ILE A 122 33.20 14.28 -3.12
N THR A 123 33.98 13.38 -3.71
CA THR A 123 35.46 13.49 -3.75
C THR A 123 36.04 13.79 -5.14
N ASN A 124 35.22 14.21 -6.11
CA ASN A 124 35.70 14.57 -7.46
C ASN A 124 35.56 16.07 -7.74
#